data_AF-A0A804QLB8-F1
#
_entry.id   AF-A0A804QLB8-F1
#
_cell.length_a   1.000
_cell.length_b   1.000
_cell.length_c   1.000
_cell.angle_alpha   90.00
_cell.angle_beta   90.00
_cell.angle_gamma   90.00
#
_symmetry.space_group_name_H-M   'P 1'
#
loop_
_entity.id
_entity.type
_entity.pdbx_description
1 polymer ?
#
loop_
_entity_poly.entity_id
_entity_poly.type
_entity_poly.pdbx_seq_one_letter_code
_entity_poly.pdbx_strand_id
1 'polypeptide(L)'
;MPPVRVVGVIRGSEKPSIFVPANEPNSGQWFYVDVPMIARACGLPENTVYIEDINEDVSPTNPYPVPKDVNTLIRHSVMPDDHLKYTFTWYTFNPKLIANLQLYYILIC
;
A
#
# COMPACT_ATOMS: atom_id res chain seq x y z
N MET A 1 -3.56 26.77 -15.12
CA MET A 1 -3.10 25.38 -15.33
C MET A 1 -4.22 24.60 -16.01
N PRO A 2 -3.94 23.81 -17.06
CA PRO A 2 -4.95 22.93 -17.64
C PRO A 2 -5.39 21.87 -16.62
N PRO A 3 -6.62 21.33 -16.74
CA PRO A 3 -7.06 20.25 -15.89
C PRO A 3 -6.17 19.01 -16.09
N VAL A 4 -5.90 18.30 -14.99
CA VAL A 4 -5.18 17.02 -15.00
C VAL A 4 -6.21 15.92 -14.77
N ARG A 5 -6.19 14.88 -15.62
CA ARG A 5 -7.03 13.69 -15.46
C ARG A 5 -6.24 12.63 -14.71
N VAL A 6 -6.74 12.23 -13.54
CA VAL A 6 -6.22 11.10 -12.76
C VAL A 6 -7.18 9.93 -12.91
N VAL A 7 -6.65 8.75 -13.25
CA VAL A 7 -7.42 7.50 -13.26
C VAL A 7 -6.80 6.61 -12.22
N GLY A 8 -7.61 6.08 -11.32
CA GLY A 8 -7.09 5.33 -10.20
C GLY A 8 -8.15 4.58 -9.44
N VAL A 9 -7.71 3.87 -8.41
CA VAL A 9 -8.56 3.14 -7.49
C VAL A 9 -8.76 3.98 -6.24
N ILE A 10 -10.02 4.19 -5.85
CA ILE A 10 -10.34 4.82 -4.58
C ILE A 10 -9.89 3.87 -3.45
N ARG A 11 -9.06 4.37 -2.54
CA ARG A 11 -8.61 3.62 -1.36
C ARG A 11 -9.46 3.99 -0.16
N GLY A 12 -9.94 2.97 0.56
CA GLY A 12 -10.49 3.13 1.90
C GLY A 12 -9.39 3.08 2.95
N SER A 13 -9.71 3.47 4.18
CA SER A 13 -8.80 3.27 5.31
C SER A 13 -8.60 1.78 5.62
N GLU A 14 -7.37 1.43 5.91
CA GLU A 14 -6.96 0.11 6.35
C GLU A 14 -7.24 -0.07 7.85
N LYS A 15 -7.36 -1.34 8.26
CA LYS A 15 -7.44 -1.71 9.68
C LYS A 15 -6.10 -2.34 10.05
N PRO A 16 -5.22 -1.65 10.80
CA PRO A 16 -3.93 -2.20 11.19
C PRO A 16 -4.12 -3.43 12.09
N SER A 17 -3.20 -4.39 11.99
CA SER A 17 -3.12 -5.50 12.94
C SER A 17 -2.46 -5.06 14.25
N ILE A 18 -2.42 -5.94 15.24
CA ILE A 18 -1.77 -5.68 16.54
C ILE A 18 -0.25 -5.47 16.45
N PHE A 19 0.36 -5.77 15.31
CA PHE A 19 1.80 -5.63 15.07
C PHE A 19 2.17 -4.38 14.28
N VAL A 20 1.18 -3.69 13.70
CA VAL A 20 1.40 -2.47 12.94
C VAL A 20 1.39 -1.28 13.92
N PRO A 21 2.47 -0.49 13.99
CA PRO A 21 2.50 0.70 14.84
C PRO A 21 1.43 1.72 14.45
N ALA A 22 1.09 2.61 15.37
CA ALA A 22 0.23 3.75 15.07
C ALA A 22 0.94 4.72 14.11
N ASN A 23 0.17 5.35 13.22
CA ASN A 23 0.66 6.46 12.40
C ASN A 23 1.04 7.65 13.29
N GLU A 24 2.11 8.37 12.92
CA GLU A 24 2.61 9.55 13.63
C GLU A 24 2.75 10.72 12.64
N PRO A 25 1.62 11.35 12.22
CA PRO A 25 1.60 12.33 11.13
C PRO A 25 2.49 13.55 11.38
N ASN A 26 2.65 13.96 12.64
CA ASN A 26 3.53 15.08 13.03
C ASN A 26 5.01 14.81 12.74
N SER A 27 5.41 13.53 12.67
CA SER A 27 6.76 13.09 12.32
C SER A 27 6.87 12.57 10.88
N GLY A 28 5.77 12.63 10.11
CA GLY A 28 5.69 12.10 8.74
C GLY A 28 5.75 10.57 8.66
N GLN A 29 5.52 9.85 9.75
CA GLN A 29 5.54 8.38 9.76
C GLN A 29 4.14 7.82 9.52
N TRP A 30 4.02 6.98 8.49
CA TRP A 30 2.77 6.34 8.09
C TRP A 30 3.04 4.84 7.88
N PHE A 31 2.36 3.99 8.64
CA PHE A 31 2.48 2.54 8.62
C PHE A 31 1.28 1.84 7.97
N TYR A 32 0.14 2.53 7.87
CA TYR A 32 -1.07 2.07 7.18
C TYR A 32 -1.88 3.26 6.66
N VAL A 33 -2.74 3.01 5.68
CA VAL A 33 -3.60 4.04 5.09
C VAL A 33 -4.74 4.39 6.04
N ASP A 34 -4.76 5.61 6.55
CA ASP A 34 -5.89 6.20 7.27
C ASP A 34 -6.33 7.47 6.53
N VAL A 35 -7.33 7.36 5.66
CA VAL A 35 -7.74 8.43 4.75
C VAL A 35 -8.14 9.71 5.50
N PRO A 36 -8.99 9.68 6.54
CA PRO A 36 -9.26 10.87 7.35
C PRO A 36 -8.02 11.47 8.01
N MET A 37 -7.11 10.64 8.55
CA MET A 37 -5.88 11.16 9.17
C MET A 37 -4.96 11.81 8.14
N ILE A 38 -4.80 11.21 6.95
CA ILE A 38 -4.05 11.78 5.83
C ILE A 38 -4.69 13.10 5.40
N ALA A 39 -6.02 13.14 5.22
CA ALA A 39 -6.73 14.36 4.85
C ALA A 39 -6.47 15.50 5.87
N ARG A 40 -6.58 15.22 7.18
CA ARG A 40 -6.25 16.20 8.23
C ARG A 40 -4.81 16.66 8.16
N ALA A 41 -3.86 15.74 8.01
CA ALA A 41 -2.44 16.07 7.91
C ALA A 41 -2.13 16.94 6.67
N CYS A 42 -2.90 16.77 5.59
CA CYS A 42 -2.82 17.59 4.38
C CYS A 42 -3.65 18.89 4.44
N GLY A 43 -4.36 19.17 5.53
CA GLY A 43 -5.25 20.34 5.63
C GLY A 43 -6.48 20.26 4.73
N LEU A 44 -6.90 19.05 4.35
CA LEU A 44 -8.04 18.77 3.49
C LEU A 44 -9.27 18.35 4.31
N PRO A 45 -10.50 18.48 3.77
CA PRO A 45 -11.71 17.99 4.40
C PRO A 45 -11.65 16.48 4.72
N GLU A 46 -12.23 16.03 5.82
CA GLU A 46 -12.18 14.61 6.22
C GLU A 46 -12.89 13.66 5.23
N ASN A 47 -13.80 14.17 4.41
CA ASN A 47 -14.47 13.43 3.33
C ASN A 47 -13.67 13.43 2.01
N THR A 48 -12.41 13.87 2.03
CA THR A 48 -11.52 13.82 0.87
C THR A 48 -11.28 12.37 0.47
N VAL A 49 -11.35 12.11 -0.84
CA VAL A 49 -11.12 10.79 -1.40
C VAL A 49 -9.63 10.59 -1.65
N TYR A 50 -9.08 9.48 -1.18
CA TYR A 50 -7.75 9.03 -1.56
C TYR A 50 -7.86 8.18 -2.83
N ILE A 51 -7.14 8.55 -3.88
CA ILE A 51 -7.09 7.81 -5.14
C ILE A 51 -5.66 7.35 -5.37
N GLU A 52 -5.46 6.04 -5.50
CA GLU A 52 -4.20 5.47 -5.95
C GLU A 52 -4.18 5.45 -7.47
N ASP A 53 -3.29 6.27 -8.05
CA ASP A 53 -3.13 6.42 -9.50
C ASP A 53 -2.69 5.12 -10.15
N ILE A 54 -3.35 4.75 -11.25
CA ILE A 54 -2.96 3.60 -12.07
C ILE A 54 -2.27 4.08 -13.33
N ASN A 55 -1.23 3.36 -13.73
CA ASN A 55 -0.49 3.63 -14.95
C ASN A 55 -0.59 2.44 -15.89
N GLU A 56 -1.41 2.58 -16.94
CA GLU A 56 -1.48 1.58 -18.03
C GLU A 56 -0.47 1.89 -19.14
N ASP A 57 -0.13 3.17 -19.35
CA ASP A 57 0.77 3.66 -20.40
C ASP A 57 2.14 4.03 -19.84
N VAL A 58 2.95 3.00 -19.56
CA VAL A 58 4.32 3.20 -19.05
C VAL A 58 5.20 3.83 -20.11
N SER A 59 5.59 5.09 -19.90
CA SER A 59 6.66 5.71 -20.67
C SER A 59 8.02 5.15 -20.24
N PRO A 60 8.93 4.80 -21.17
CA PRO A 60 10.31 4.45 -20.84
C PRO A 60 11.05 5.55 -20.06
N THR A 61 10.66 6.82 -20.22
CA THR A 61 11.27 7.96 -19.53
C THR A 61 10.60 8.30 -18.19
N ASN A 62 9.41 7.74 -17.92
CA ASN A 62 8.71 7.91 -16.65
C ASN A 62 8.01 6.59 -16.27
N PRO A 63 8.76 5.60 -15.76
CA PRO A 63 8.25 4.25 -15.58
C PRO A 63 7.37 4.06 -14.33
N TYR A 64 7.11 5.13 -13.57
CA TYR A 64 6.39 5.10 -12.30
C TYR A 64 5.05 5.88 -12.37
N PRO A 65 4.01 5.46 -11.61
CA PRO A 65 3.99 4.24 -10.80
C PRO A 65 4.05 2.98 -11.68
N VAL A 66 4.58 1.89 -11.11
CA VAL A 66 4.63 0.60 -11.79
C VAL A 66 3.19 0.15 -12.06
N PRO A 67 2.87 -0.38 -13.25
CA PRO A 67 1.54 -0.90 -13.55
C PRO A 67 1.10 -1.92 -12.52
N LYS A 68 -0.13 -1.75 -12.03
CA LYS A 68 -0.80 -2.70 -11.16
C LYS A 68 -2.10 -3.11 -11.83
N ASP A 69 -2.44 -4.39 -11.76
CA ASP A 69 -3.76 -4.85 -12.18
C ASP A 69 -4.84 -4.20 -11.30
N VAL A 70 -5.80 -3.55 -11.94
CA VAL A 70 -6.85 -2.77 -11.25
C VAL A 70 -7.68 -3.65 -10.32
N ASN A 71 -8.03 -4.86 -10.74
CA ASN A 71 -8.82 -5.78 -9.91
C ASN A 71 -8.04 -6.22 -8.67
N THR A 72 -6.74 -6.46 -8.81
CA THR A 72 -5.84 -6.79 -7.70
C THR A 72 -5.72 -5.64 -6.72
N LEU A 73 -5.58 -4.40 -7.21
CA LEU A 73 -5.49 -3.19 -6.38
C LEU A 73 -6.80 -2.88 -5.62
N ILE A 74 -7.95 -3.22 -6.20
CA ILE A 74 -9.25 -3.11 -5.52
C ILE A 74 -9.36 -4.12 -4.37
N ARG A 75 -8.81 -5.33 -4.54
CA ARG A 75 -9.04 -6.46 -3.62
C ARG A 75 -7.99 -6.58 -2.52
N HIS A 76 -6.79 -6.06 -2.74
CA HIS A 76 -5.67 -6.23 -1.82
C HIS A 76 -5.08 -4.87 -1.42
N SER A 77 -4.76 -4.73 -0.13
CA SER A 77 -3.99 -3.59 0.37
C SER A 77 -2.56 -3.62 -0.14
N VAL A 78 -1.98 -4.83 -0.13
CA VAL A 78 -0.62 -5.13 -0.56
C VAL A 78 -0.67 -6.07 -1.76
N MET A 79 0.19 -5.83 -2.75
CA MET A 79 0.18 -6.62 -3.98
C MET A 79 0.59 -8.08 -3.71
N PRO A 80 -0.09 -9.07 -4.31
CA PRO A 80 0.31 -10.48 -4.21
C PRO A 80 1.76 -10.75 -4.60
N ASP A 81 2.30 -10.03 -5.58
CA ASP A 81 3.71 -10.14 -5.98
C ASP A 81 4.67 -9.70 -4.87
N ASP A 82 4.30 -8.71 -4.06
CA ASP A 82 5.12 -8.27 -2.94
C ASP A 82 5.09 -9.30 -1.81
N HIS A 83 3.94 -9.93 -1.57
CA HIS A 83 3.85 -11.10 -0.68
C HIS A 83 4.67 -12.29 -1.18
N LEU A 84 4.71 -12.54 -2.48
CA LEU A 84 5.52 -13.63 -3.06
C LEU A 84 7.03 -13.37 -2.91
N LYS A 85 7.48 -12.15 -3.21
CA LYS A 85 8.90 -11.74 -3.01
C LYS A 85 9.31 -11.82 -1.54
N TYR A 86 8.42 -11.39 -0.65
CA TYR A 86 8.63 -11.51 0.80
C TYR A 86 8.74 -12.98 1.19
N THR A 87 7.79 -13.80 0.74
CA THR A 87 7.76 -15.24 0.98
C THR A 87 9.11 -15.87 0.58
N PHE A 88 9.59 -15.57 -0.62
CA PHE A 88 10.89 -16.04 -1.12
C PHE A 88 12.05 -15.60 -0.23
N THR A 89 12.14 -14.30 0.09
CA THR A 89 13.17 -13.74 0.98
C THR A 89 13.28 -14.55 2.27
N TRP A 90 12.16 -14.84 2.91
CA TRP A 90 12.13 -15.58 4.17
C TRP A 90 12.42 -17.07 4.04
N TYR A 91 12.10 -17.70 2.91
CA TYR A 91 12.52 -19.06 2.64
C TYR A 91 14.05 -19.19 2.46
N THR A 92 14.77 -18.11 2.12
CA THR A 92 16.24 -18.14 2.02
C THR A 92 16.95 -18.10 3.39
N PHE A 93 16.32 -17.53 4.42
CA PHE A 93 16.80 -17.62 5.79
C PHE A 93 16.33 -18.96 6.38
N ASN A 94 17.27 -19.81 6.83
CA ASN A 94 17.05 -21.12 7.49
C ASN A 94 15.59 -21.64 7.45
N PRO A 95 15.17 -22.41 6.43
CA PRO A 95 13.76 -22.73 6.17
C PRO A 95 13.04 -23.41 7.35
N LYS A 96 13.79 -24.11 8.22
CA LYS A 96 13.26 -24.74 9.43
C LYS A 96 12.77 -23.74 10.48
N LEU A 97 13.40 -22.57 10.60
CA LEU A 97 13.07 -21.58 11.61
C LEU A 97 11.87 -20.73 11.16
N ILE A 98 11.77 -20.44 9.87
CA ILE A 98 10.90 -19.37 9.37
C ILE A 98 9.61 -19.85 8.75
N ALA A 99 9.48 -21.11 8.35
CA ALA A 99 8.19 -21.67 7.96
C ALA A 99 7.10 -21.44 9.04
N ASN A 100 7.49 -21.45 10.33
CA ASN A 100 6.59 -21.14 11.43
C ASN A 100 6.28 -19.64 11.58
N LEU A 101 7.16 -18.74 11.13
CA LEU A 101 6.97 -17.28 11.20
C LEU A 101 6.24 -16.73 9.98
N GLN A 102 6.34 -17.40 8.82
CA GLN A 102 5.69 -16.95 7.58
C GLN A 102 4.18 -16.79 7.75
N LEU A 103 3.54 -17.70 8.49
CA LEU A 103 2.11 -17.62 8.77
C LEU A 103 1.75 -16.39 9.62
N TYR A 104 2.65 -15.96 10.51
CA TYR A 104 2.45 -14.75 11.31
C TYR A 104 2.67 -13.47 10.50
N TYR A 105 3.62 -13.44 9.56
CA TYR A 105 3.91 -12.25 8.76
C TYR A 105 2.97 -12.04 7.57
N ILE A 106 2.46 -13.11 6.95
CA ILE A 106 1.40 -12.98 5.93
C ILE A 106 0.15 -12.30 6.55
N LEU A 107 -0.04 -12.39 7.87
CA LEU A 107 -1.11 -11.71 8.60
C LEU A 107 -0.78 -10.25 9.01
N ILE A 108 0.45 -9.77 8.81
CA ILE A 108 0.87 -8.42 9.23
C ILE A 108 0.59 -7.35 8.17
N CYS A 109 0.40 -7.75 6.90
CA CYS A 109 0.08 -6.87 5.78
C CYS A 109 -1.40 -6.92 5.38
#